data_AF-A0A5B9WBI8-F1
#
_entry.id   AF-A0A5B9WBI8-F1
#
_cell.length_a   1.000
_cell.length_b   1.000
_cell.length_c   1.000
_cell.angle_alpha   90.00
_cell.angle_beta   90.00
_cell.angle_gamma   90.00
#
_symmetry.space_group_name_H-M   'P 1'
#
loop_
_entity.id
_entity.type
_entity.pdbx_description
1 polymer ?
#
loop_
_entity_poly.entity_id
_entity_poly.type
_entity_poly.pdbx_seq_one_letter_code
_entity_poly.pdbx_strand_id
1 'polypeptide(L)'
;MSPSDPSQPRFPSLPIIQGGPPPESPRRSMADRYGGLLYLGVAGLVVLAGLLGWFGYRAWALRDVWRDIYVLNDPREPDPSRVEAAARLAGDPRVEPRQLWDLALNRLLPDRARCVLAEGIGSDLVASDPRGFANAVARSPDWPGWLRLALVRPLALASTDGHTLPRERLGDLCRGDDPILRLWALYTLAVQPRPDPQTAAELDLAASTDRPEHELAAMLLEALRGPRAARLEILDRATRWNHEHHAETRALWQHPAPS
;
A
#
# COMPACT_ATOMS: atom_id res chain seq x y z
N MET A 1 -83.88 33.00 75.55
CA MET A 1 -84.06 33.45 74.15
C MET A 1 -83.75 34.94 74.11
N SER A 2 -82.57 35.28 73.62
CA SER A 2 -82.21 36.65 73.24
C SER A 2 -81.72 36.62 71.80
N PRO A 3 -82.05 37.65 70.99
CA PRO A 3 -82.01 37.59 69.55
C PRO A 3 -80.64 37.99 69.00
N SER A 4 -80.25 37.30 67.93
CA SER A 4 -79.10 37.59 67.08
C SER A 4 -79.37 38.78 66.16
N ASP A 5 -78.42 39.71 66.10
CA ASP A 5 -78.32 40.73 65.04
C ASP A 5 -76.89 40.68 64.44
N PRO A 6 -76.65 41.19 63.23
CA PRO A 6 -76.16 40.43 62.10
C PRO A 6 -74.78 40.96 61.67
N SER A 7 -74.32 40.57 60.49
CA SER A 7 -73.12 41.09 59.81
C SER A 7 -71.78 40.51 60.30
N GLN A 8 -71.42 39.37 59.72
CA GLN A 8 -70.02 39.14 59.35
C GLN A 8 -69.94 38.74 57.88
N PRO A 9 -69.15 39.46 57.06
CA PRO A 9 -68.92 39.06 55.67
C PRO A 9 -68.11 37.75 55.64
N ARG A 10 -68.71 36.70 55.07
CA ARG A 10 -68.03 35.42 54.82
C ARG A 10 -67.10 35.60 53.61
N PHE A 11 -65.79 35.54 53.84
CA PHE A 11 -64.81 35.38 52.77
C PHE A 11 -65.01 34.02 52.08
N PRO A 12 -64.84 33.93 50.75
CA PRO A 12 -64.87 32.65 50.04
C PRO A 12 -63.67 31.81 50.51
N SER A 13 -63.94 30.58 50.96
CA SER A 13 -62.90 29.61 51.30
C SER A 13 -62.11 29.26 50.05
N LEU A 14 -60.88 29.75 49.96
CA LEU A 14 -59.89 29.23 49.02
C LEU A 14 -59.70 27.73 49.31
N PRO A 15 -59.56 26.88 48.28
CA PRO A 15 -59.30 25.47 48.50
C PRO A 15 -57.93 25.33 49.17
N ILE A 16 -57.95 25.01 50.45
CA ILE A 16 -56.76 24.58 51.20
C ILE A 16 -56.30 23.30 50.53
N ILE A 17 -55.24 23.37 49.72
CA ILE A 17 -54.52 22.20 49.24
C ILE A 17 -54.03 21.50 50.51
N GLN A 18 -54.71 20.41 50.87
CA GLN A 18 -54.35 19.60 52.02
C GLN A 18 -52.92 19.13 51.81
N GLY A 19 -52.02 19.60 52.69
CA GLY A 19 -50.66 19.09 52.84
C GLY A 19 -50.68 17.66 53.39
N GLY A 20 -51.17 16.72 52.59
CA GLY A 20 -50.83 15.31 52.78
C GLY A 20 -49.32 15.13 52.56
N PRO A 21 -48.71 14.06 53.11
CA PRO A 21 -47.32 13.73 52.80
C PRO A 21 -47.16 13.77 51.27
N PRO A 22 -46.05 14.32 50.75
CA PRO A 22 -45.91 14.52 49.31
C PRO A 22 -46.30 13.20 48.63
N PRO A 23 -47.25 13.21 47.67
CA PRO A 23 -47.56 11.99 46.94
C PRO A 23 -46.21 11.52 46.44
N GLU A 24 -45.82 10.28 46.76
CA GLU A 24 -44.58 9.68 46.29
C GLU A 24 -44.54 9.95 44.80
N SER A 25 -43.80 10.98 44.39
CA SER A 25 -43.79 11.40 43.01
C SER A 25 -43.33 10.16 42.28
N PRO A 26 -44.13 9.61 41.34
CA PRO A 26 -43.78 8.35 40.71
C PRO A 26 -42.36 8.55 40.22
N ARG A 27 -41.42 7.73 40.72
CA ARG A 27 -40.00 7.86 40.41
C ARG A 27 -39.90 7.75 38.90
N ARG A 28 -39.95 8.89 38.19
CA ARG A 28 -39.93 8.92 36.72
C ARG A 28 -38.70 8.16 36.32
N SER A 29 -38.88 7.11 35.54
CA SER A 29 -37.76 6.29 35.10
C SER A 29 -36.77 7.18 34.35
N MET A 30 -35.49 6.84 34.32
CA MET A 30 -34.50 7.59 33.54
C MET A 30 -34.94 7.77 32.08
N ALA A 31 -35.71 6.81 31.54
CA ALA A 31 -36.32 6.89 30.21
C ALA A 31 -37.34 8.04 30.07
N ASP A 32 -38.11 8.35 31.11
CA ASP A 32 -39.06 9.48 31.10
C ASP A 32 -38.41 10.85 31.30
N ARG A 33 -37.22 10.90 31.93
CA ARG A 33 -36.47 12.15 32.14
C ARG A 33 -35.61 12.56 30.95
N TYR A 34 -35.07 11.57 30.23
CA TYR A 34 -34.13 11.81 29.13
C TYR A 34 -34.70 11.45 27.75
N GLY A 35 -35.87 10.79 27.68
CA GLY A 35 -36.60 10.53 26.44
C GLY A 35 -35.72 10.01 25.30
N GLY A 36 -35.84 10.62 24.12
CA GLY A 36 -35.04 10.29 22.93
C GLY A 36 -33.53 10.44 23.09
N LEU A 37 -33.03 11.26 24.03
CA LEU A 37 -31.58 11.42 24.26
C LEU A 37 -30.96 10.16 24.88
N LEU A 38 -31.72 9.40 25.68
CA LEU A 38 -31.24 8.12 26.20
C LEU A 38 -31.04 7.11 25.07
N TYR A 39 -32.02 7.00 24.16
CA TYR A 39 -31.91 6.13 22.98
C TYR A 39 -30.79 6.55 22.04
N LEU A 40 -30.61 7.86 21.84
CA LEU A 40 -29.49 8.40 21.05
C LEU A 40 -28.14 8.07 21.71
N GLY A 41 -28.04 8.21 23.04
CA GLY A 41 -26.84 7.84 23.80
C GLY A 41 -26.51 6.34 23.70
N VAL A 42 -27.53 5.48 23.84
CA VAL A 42 -27.38 4.03 23.67
C VAL A 42 -26.98 3.68 22.23
N ALA A 43 -27.64 4.27 21.23
CA ALA A 43 -27.29 4.07 19.83
C ALA A 43 -25.85 4.52 19.52
N GLY A 44 -25.44 5.68 20.03
CA GLY A 44 -24.07 6.16 19.93
C GLY A 44 -23.05 5.22 20.59
N LEU A 45 -23.38 4.66 21.76
CA LEU A 45 -22.54 3.67 22.42
C LEU A 45 -22.42 2.37 21.62
N VAL A 46 -23.52 1.88 21.04
CA VAL A 46 -23.51 0.68 20.18
C VAL A 46 -22.64 0.91 18.95
N VAL A 47 -22.78 2.07 18.29
CA VAL A 47 -21.92 2.45 17.15
C VAL A 47 -20.45 2.50 17.56
N LEU A 48 -20.14 3.14 18.70
CA LEU A 48 -18.76 3.23 19.21
C LEU A 48 -18.18 1.84 19.52
N ALA A 49 -18.95 0.97 20.18
CA ALA A 49 -18.54 -0.40 20.46
C ALA A 49 -18.29 -1.19 19.16
N GLY A 50 -19.15 -1.01 18.15
CA GLY A 50 -18.96 -1.58 16.82
C GLY A 50 -17.68 -1.08 16.14
N LEU A 51 -17.38 0.22 16.20
CA LEU A 51 -16.15 0.81 15.67
C LEU A 51 -14.91 0.29 16.38
N LEU A 52 -14.94 0.17 17.72
CA LEU A 52 -13.84 -0.39 18.50
C LEU A 52 -13.62 -1.87 18.18
N GLY A 53 -14.68 -2.66 18.07
CA GLY A 53 -14.61 -4.07 17.67
C GLY A 53 -14.04 -4.23 16.25
N TRP A 54 -14.50 -3.41 15.31
CA TRP A 54 -13.99 -3.38 13.94
C TRP A 54 -12.50 -2.98 13.87
N PHE A 55 -12.10 -1.95 14.62
CA PHE A 55 -10.71 -1.52 14.71
C PHE A 55 -9.82 -2.62 15.31
N GLY A 56 -10.25 -3.23 16.42
CA GLY A 56 -9.53 -4.34 17.05
C GLY A 56 -9.36 -5.53 16.12
N TYR A 57 -10.41 -5.88 15.36
CA TYR A 57 -10.35 -6.91 14.33
C TYR A 57 -9.37 -6.56 13.21
N ARG A 58 -9.39 -5.32 12.68
CA ARG A 58 -8.45 -4.85 11.66
C ARG A 58 -7.00 -4.88 12.14
N ALA A 59 -6.74 -4.44 13.37
CA ALA A 59 -5.42 -4.48 13.97
C ALA A 59 -4.92 -5.92 14.13
N TRP A 60 -5.78 -6.83 14.61
CA TRP A 60 -5.45 -8.25 14.72
C TRP A 60 -5.19 -8.90 13.37
N ALA A 61 -5.98 -8.56 12.35
CA ALA A 61 -5.80 -9.06 10.99
C ALA A 61 -4.46 -8.62 10.37
N LEU A 62 -3.79 -7.59 10.91
CA LEU A 62 -2.46 -7.16 10.47
C LEU A 62 -1.32 -7.78 11.29
N ARG A 63 -1.59 -8.66 12.27
CA ARG A 63 -0.53 -9.17 13.18
C ARG A 63 0.65 -9.81 12.42
N ASP A 64 0.36 -10.51 11.32
CA ASP A 64 1.37 -11.26 10.58
C ASP A 64 2.25 -10.28 9.78
N VAL A 65 1.66 -9.22 9.22
CA VAL A 65 2.38 -8.10 8.59
C VAL A 65 3.31 -7.43 9.60
N TRP A 66 2.81 -7.12 10.80
CA TRP A 66 3.63 -6.52 11.86
C TRP A 66 4.77 -7.44 12.26
N ARG A 67 4.51 -8.73 12.44
CA ARG A 67 5.54 -9.73 12.75
C ARG A 67 6.64 -9.73 11.69
N ASP A 68 6.28 -9.73 10.41
CA ASP A 68 7.26 -9.75 9.33
C ASP A 68 8.05 -8.44 9.25
N ILE A 69 7.44 -7.28 9.51
CA ILE A 69 8.14 -6.00 9.64
C ILE A 69 9.14 -6.06 10.81
N TYR A 70 8.76 -6.63 11.95
CA TYR A 70 9.66 -6.79 13.10
C TYR A 70 10.84 -7.70 12.76
N VAL A 71 10.59 -8.89 12.21
CA VAL A 71 11.65 -9.83 11.81
C VAL A 71 12.60 -9.18 10.81
N LEU A 72 12.06 -8.50 9.79
CA LEU A 72 12.85 -7.82 8.77
C LEU A 72 13.79 -6.75 9.35
N ASN A 73 13.32 -5.97 10.32
CA ASN A 73 14.07 -4.86 10.90
C ASN A 73 14.91 -5.25 12.12
N ASP A 74 14.77 -6.45 12.66
CA ASP A 74 15.61 -6.90 13.78
C ASP A 74 16.99 -7.36 13.27
N PRO A 75 18.09 -6.65 13.61
CA PRO A 75 19.43 -7.05 13.21
C PRO A 75 19.92 -8.34 13.89
N ARG A 76 19.20 -8.84 14.91
CA ARG A 76 19.51 -10.11 15.58
C ARG A 76 18.95 -11.32 14.85
N GLU A 77 17.97 -11.10 13.97
CA GLU A 77 17.40 -12.18 13.16
C GLU A 77 18.39 -12.57 12.05
N PRO A 78 18.54 -13.88 11.76
CA PRO A 78 19.36 -14.34 10.65
C PRO A 78 18.86 -13.77 9.32
N ASP A 79 19.79 -13.39 8.46
CA ASP A 79 19.47 -12.85 7.14
C ASP A 79 18.49 -13.71 6.31
N PRO A 80 18.54 -15.07 6.32
CA PRO A 80 17.51 -15.88 5.66
C PRO A 80 16.09 -15.61 6.17
N SER A 81 15.91 -15.47 7.48
CA SER A 81 14.60 -15.16 8.09
C SER A 81 14.11 -13.77 7.66
N ARG A 82 15.04 -12.80 7.56
CA ARG A 82 14.75 -11.43 7.13
C ARG A 82 14.37 -11.39 5.64
N VAL A 83 15.04 -12.16 4.79
CA VAL A 83 14.70 -12.29 3.36
C VAL A 83 13.34 -12.99 3.18
N GLU A 84 13.04 -14.01 3.98
CA GLU A 84 11.74 -14.68 3.92
C GLU A 84 10.60 -13.74 4.38
N ALA A 85 10.83 -12.95 5.43
CA ALA A 85 9.89 -11.91 5.85
C ALA A 85 9.68 -10.85 4.76
N ALA A 86 10.75 -10.41 4.08
CA ALA A 86 10.66 -9.52 2.93
C ALA A 86 9.80 -10.12 1.80
N ALA A 87 9.97 -11.41 1.50
CA ALA A 87 9.18 -12.10 0.47
C ALA A 87 7.68 -12.17 0.84
N ARG A 88 7.36 -12.46 2.12
CA ARG A 88 5.98 -12.43 2.61
C ARG A 88 5.37 -11.04 2.51
N LEU A 89 6.10 -10.00 2.90
CA LEU A 89 5.64 -8.61 2.80
C LEU A 89 5.42 -8.17 1.35
N ALA A 90 6.33 -8.53 0.44
CA ALA A 90 6.25 -8.19 -0.98
C ALA A 90 5.02 -8.78 -1.67
N GLY A 91 4.54 -9.95 -1.21
CA GLY A 91 3.35 -10.62 -1.74
C GLY A 91 2.04 -10.32 -0.99
N ASP A 92 2.07 -9.55 0.10
CA ASP A 92 0.90 -9.32 0.94
C ASP A 92 0.08 -8.12 0.44
N PRO A 93 -1.17 -8.31 -0.02
CA PRO A 93 -2.01 -7.23 -0.53
C PRO A 93 -2.40 -6.19 0.52
N ARG A 94 -2.15 -6.46 1.82
CA ARG A 94 -2.40 -5.52 2.92
C ARG A 94 -1.26 -4.52 3.11
N VAL A 95 -0.09 -4.76 2.52
CA VAL A 95 1.07 -3.87 2.60
C VAL A 95 0.96 -2.82 1.51
N GLU A 96 1.13 -1.54 1.89
CA GLU A 96 1.05 -0.46 0.91
C GLU A 96 2.30 -0.45 0.02
N PRO A 97 2.16 -0.23 -1.31
CA PRO A 97 3.31 -0.16 -2.22
C PRO A 97 4.35 0.89 -1.79
N ARG A 98 3.91 1.98 -1.16
CA ARG A 98 4.79 3.02 -0.62
C ARG A 98 5.66 2.49 0.53
N GLN A 99 5.13 1.61 1.38
CA GLN A 99 5.90 0.97 2.45
C GLN A 99 6.97 0.04 1.88
N LEU A 100 6.65 -0.72 0.83
CA LEU A 100 7.64 -1.56 0.14
C LEU A 100 8.78 -0.73 -0.44
N TRP A 101 8.47 0.42 -1.04
CA TRP A 101 9.48 1.38 -1.51
C TRP A 101 10.38 1.88 -0.38
N ASP A 102 9.81 2.36 0.72
CA ASP A 102 10.58 2.87 1.84
C ASP A 102 11.47 1.79 2.47
N LEU A 103 10.97 0.55 2.58
CA LEU A 103 11.76 -0.60 3.05
C LEU A 103 12.86 -1.00 2.06
N ALA A 104 12.59 -1.05 0.75
CA ALA A 104 13.59 -1.39 -0.26
C ALA A 104 14.79 -0.41 -0.28
N LEU A 105 14.54 0.86 0.03
CA LEU A 105 15.58 1.89 0.13
C LEU A 105 16.34 1.87 1.46
N ASN A 106 15.88 1.12 2.47
CA ASN A 106 16.53 1.05 3.77
C ASN A 106 17.85 0.27 3.67
N ARG A 107 18.98 0.99 3.74
CA ARG A 107 20.34 0.45 3.66
C ARG A 107 20.73 -0.44 4.85
N LEU A 108 19.94 -0.48 5.93
CA LEU A 108 20.17 -1.36 7.08
C LEU A 108 19.63 -2.78 6.86
N LEU A 109 18.86 -2.98 5.78
CA LEU A 109 18.34 -4.29 5.40
C LEU A 109 19.33 -5.02 4.49
N PRO A 110 19.36 -6.38 4.52
CA PRO A 110 20.17 -7.16 3.60
C PRO A 110 19.80 -6.85 2.15
N ASP A 111 20.79 -6.74 1.27
CA ASP A 111 20.56 -6.38 -0.13
C ASP A 111 19.59 -7.32 -0.84
N ARG A 112 19.63 -8.62 -0.54
CA ARG A 112 18.65 -9.58 -1.07
C ARG A 112 17.22 -9.29 -0.60
N ALA A 113 17.03 -8.92 0.66
CA ALA A 113 15.71 -8.56 1.19
C ALA A 113 15.19 -7.28 0.50
N ARG A 114 16.07 -6.29 0.31
CA ARG A 114 15.76 -5.05 -0.42
C ARG A 114 15.38 -5.31 -1.87
N CYS A 115 16.09 -6.22 -2.55
CA CYS A 115 15.78 -6.63 -3.93
C CYS A 115 14.38 -7.26 -4.02
N VAL A 116 14.06 -8.19 -3.11
CA VAL A 116 12.75 -8.83 -3.04
C VAL A 116 11.62 -7.81 -2.80
N LEU A 117 11.83 -6.85 -1.91
CA LEU A 117 10.86 -5.77 -1.66
C LEU A 117 10.67 -4.88 -2.88
N ALA A 118 11.77 -4.51 -3.57
CA ALA A 118 11.73 -3.70 -4.77
C ALA A 118 10.98 -4.39 -5.92
N GLU A 119 11.17 -5.70 -6.09
CA GLU A 119 10.47 -6.50 -7.10
C GLU A 119 8.98 -6.66 -6.81
N GLY A 120 8.59 -6.62 -5.52
CA GLY A 120 7.19 -6.62 -5.08
C GLY A 120 6.43 -5.33 -5.37
N ILE A 121 7.11 -4.25 -5.76
CA ILE A 121 6.47 -2.99 -6.10
C ILE A 121 5.70 -3.14 -7.42
N GLY A 122 4.39 -2.87 -7.38
CA GLY A 122 3.52 -2.86 -8.54
C GLY A 122 3.51 -1.54 -9.32
N SER A 123 2.70 -1.49 -10.37
CA SER A 123 2.48 -0.29 -11.18
C SER A 123 1.78 0.84 -10.41
N ASP A 124 0.99 0.52 -9.38
CA ASP A 124 0.20 1.48 -8.60
C ASP A 124 1.05 2.62 -8.01
N LEU A 125 2.25 2.28 -7.49
CA LEU A 125 3.15 3.29 -6.93
C LEU A 125 3.64 4.24 -8.01
N VAL A 126 4.02 3.71 -9.17
CA VAL A 126 4.45 4.52 -10.32
C VAL A 126 3.29 5.39 -10.82
N ALA A 127 2.07 4.86 -10.86
CA ALA A 127 0.89 5.61 -11.29
C ALA A 127 0.61 6.84 -10.40
N SER A 128 0.94 6.77 -9.10
CA SER A 128 0.77 7.87 -8.15
C SER A 128 1.73 9.05 -8.38
N ASP A 129 2.98 8.77 -8.79
CA ASP A 129 3.98 9.78 -9.16
C ASP A 129 4.93 9.26 -10.26
N PRO A 130 4.49 9.28 -11.54
CA PRO A 130 5.27 8.73 -12.64
C PRO A 130 6.60 9.46 -12.85
N ARG A 131 6.61 10.77 -12.56
CA ARG A 131 7.77 11.64 -12.76
C ARG A 131 8.80 11.45 -11.67
N GLY A 132 8.38 11.49 -10.40
CA GLY A 132 9.27 11.28 -9.27
C GLY A 132 9.86 9.89 -9.27
N PHE A 133 9.05 8.86 -9.54
CA PHE A 133 9.55 7.48 -9.60
C PHE A 133 10.57 7.29 -10.72
N ALA A 134 10.25 7.69 -11.96
CA ALA A 134 11.19 7.57 -13.09
C ALA A 134 12.46 8.40 -12.87
N ASN A 135 12.36 9.58 -12.25
CA ASN A 135 13.52 10.39 -11.91
C ASN A 135 14.40 9.71 -10.84
N ALA A 136 13.79 9.11 -9.82
CA ALA A 136 14.51 8.38 -8.79
C ALA A 136 15.27 7.18 -9.40
N VAL A 137 14.63 6.37 -10.24
CA VAL A 137 15.29 5.21 -10.88
C VAL A 137 16.43 5.66 -11.81
N ALA A 138 16.22 6.71 -12.61
CA ALA A 138 17.20 7.16 -13.60
C ALA A 138 18.39 7.92 -13.00
N ARG A 139 18.19 8.73 -11.95
CA ARG A 139 19.20 9.70 -11.51
C ARG A 139 19.60 9.61 -10.04
N SER A 140 19.06 8.66 -9.26
CA SER A 140 19.50 8.53 -7.86
C SER A 140 20.99 8.17 -7.81
N PRO A 141 21.81 9.00 -7.12
CA PRO A 141 23.22 8.69 -6.92
C PRO A 141 23.35 7.49 -5.98
N ASP A 142 24.44 6.73 -6.12
CA ASP A 142 24.84 5.67 -5.20
C ASP A 142 23.85 4.50 -5.04
N TRP A 143 22.89 4.37 -5.97
CA TRP A 143 22.09 3.16 -6.04
C TRP A 143 22.90 2.06 -6.73
N PRO A 144 22.90 0.84 -6.19
CA PRO A 144 23.51 -0.29 -6.88
C PRO A 144 22.73 -0.59 -8.17
N GLY A 145 23.41 -1.17 -9.16
CA GLY A 145 22.81 -1.54 -10.44
C GLY A 145 21.63 -2.49 -10.26
N TRP A 146 21.75 -3.47 -9.36
CA TRP A 146 20.66 -4.41 -9.04
C TRP A 146 19.38 -3.70 -8.57
N LEU A 147 19.48 -2.59 -7.82
CA LEU A 147 18.30 -1.89 -7.31
C LEU A 147 17.61 -1.10 -8.43
N ARG A 148 18.38 -0.45 -9.31
CA ARG A 148 17.82 0.20 -10.50
C ARG A 148 17.13 -0.81 -11.39
N LEU A 149 17.74 -1.98 -11.58
CA LEU A 149 17.17 -3.08 -12.35
C LEU A 149 15.91 -3.67 -11.69
N ALA A 150 15.85 -3.81 -10.37
CA ALA A 150 14.61 -4.24 -9.70
C ALA A 150 13.48 -3.20 -9.90
N LEU A 151 13.81 -1.91 -9.84
CA LEU A 151 12.83 -0.81 -9.92
C LEU A 151 12.43 -0.42 -11.35
N VAL A 152 13.11 -0.90 -12.38
CA VAL A 152 12.66 -0.70 -13.78
C VAL A 152 11.44 -1.55 -14.11
N ARG A 153 11.24 -2.69 -13.43
CA ARG A 153 10.06 -3.54 -13.62
C ARG A 153 8.75 -2.80 -13.28
N PRO A 154 8.60 -2.12 -12.12
CA PRO A 154 7.45 -1.26 -11.85
C PRO A 154 7.16 -0.24 -12.96
N LEU A 155 8.20 0.37 -13.55
CA LEU A 155 8.05 1.28 -14.70
C LEU A 155 7.48 0.55 -15.93
N ALA A 156 8.03 -0.64 -16.24
CA ALA A 156 7.56 -1.48 -17.34
C ALA A 156 6.09 -1.92 -17.14
N LEU A 157 5.71 -2.29 -15.91
CA LEU A 157 4.33 -2.63 -15.55
C LEU A 157 3.40 -1.43 -15.72
N ALA A 158 3.80 -0.26 -15.24
CA ALA A 158 3.00 0.96 -15.39
C ALA A 158 2.78 1.34 -16.86
N SER A 159 3.82 1.26 -17.70
CA SER A 159 3.66 1.45 -19.14
C SER A 159 2.74 0.40 -19.77
N THR A 160 2.83 -0.86 -19.33
CA THR A 160 1.97 -1.96 -19.79
C THR A 160 0.50 -1.72 -19.43
N ASP A 161 0.25 -1.09 -18.29
CA ASP A 161 -1.07 -0.69 -17.82
C ASP A 161 -1.59 0.59 -18.50
N GLY A 162 -0.80 1.19 -19.39
CA GLY A 162 -1.17 2.35 -20.20
C GLY A 162 -0.76 3.69 -19.61
N HIS A 163 0.01 3.71 -18.52
CA HIS A 163 0.55 4.96 -17.97
C HIS A 163 1.63 5.54 -18.89
N THR A 164 1.62 6.87 -19.05
CA THR A 164 2.65 7.58 -19.81
C THR A 164 3.77 8.00 -18.87
N LEU A 165 4.99 7.57 -19.15
CA LEU A 165 6.18 7.87 -18.36
C LEU A 165 7.05 8.92 -19.06
N PRO A 166 7.87 9.70 -18.32
CA PRO A 166 8.74 10.70 -18.92
C PRO A 166 9.79 10.06 -19.84
N ARG A 167 9.68 10.30 -21.15
CA ARG A 167 10.59 9.75 -22.15
C ARG A 167 12.04 10.15 -21.93
N GLU A 168 12.29 11.37 -21.46
CA GLU A 168 13.64 11.85 -21.13
C GLU A 168 14.31 10.94 -20.08
N ARG A 169 13.59 10.55 -19.03
CA ARG A 169 14.14 9.73 -17.93
C ARG A 169 14.41 8.31 -18.37
N LEU A 170 13.52 7.72 -19.17
CA LEU A 170 13.76 6.41 -19.75
C LEU A 170 14.87 6.45 -20.81
N GLY A 171 15.01 7.56 -21.54
CA GLY A 171 16.11 7.80 -22.47
C GLY A 171 17.47 7.95 -21.76
N ASP A 172 17.50 8.50 -20.55
CA ASP A 172 18.70 8.48 -19.70
C ASP A 172 19.10 7.03 -19.36
N LEU A 173 18.14 6.18 -18.98
CA LEU A 173 18.38 4.75 -18.72
C LEU A 173 18.86 4.01 -19.97
N CYS A 174 18.29 4.30 -21.15
CA CYS A 174 18.72 3.68 -22.41
C CYS A 174 20.16 4.04 -22.81
N ARG A 175 20.67 5.19 -22.37
CA ARG A 175 22.04 5.67 -22.65
C ARG A 175 23.07 5.20 -21.62
N GLY A 176 22.64 4.53 -20.55
CA GLY A 176 23.53 4.00 -19.53
C GLY A 176 24.38 2.83 -20.03
N ASP A 177 25.39 2.47 -19.22
CA ASP A 177 26.36 1.42 -19.55
C ASP A 177 25.81 0.00 -19.34
N ASP A 178 24.76 -0.16 -18.52
CA ASP A 178 24.14 -1.46 -18.23
C ASP A 178 23.22 -1.90 -19.40
N PRO A 179 23.62 -2.94 -20.17
CA PRO A 179 22.85 -3.38 -21.33
C PRO A 179 21.51 -3.99 -20.95
N ILE A 180 21.40 -4.62 -19.78
CA ILE A 180 20.18 -5.28 -19.29
C ILE A 180 19.18 -4.21 -18.88
N LEU A 181 19.61 -3.22 -18.09
CA LEU A 181 18.77 -2.07 -17.74
C LEU A 181 18.30 -1.28 -18.98
N ARG A 182 19.16 -1.13 -19.98
CA ARG A 182 18.81 -0.51 -21.27
C ARG A 182 17.67 -1.26 -21.97
N LEU A 183 17.69 -2.60 -22.02
CA LEU A 183 16.62 -3.38 -22.65
C LEU A 183 15.29 -3.19 -21.95
N TRP A 184 15.27 -3.19 -20.62
CA TRP A 184 14.07 -2.90 -19.84
C TRP A 184 13.54 -1.49 -20.09
N ALA A 185 14.42 -0.49 -20.19
CA ALA A 185 14.03 0.88 -20.53
C ALA A 185 13.46 0.98 -21.96
N LEU A 186 14.05 0.28 -22.94
CA LEU A 186 13.55 0.19 -24.32
C LEU A 186 12.16 -0.44 -24.35
N TYR A 187 11.96 -1.58 -23.69
CA TYR A 187 10.62 -2.18 -23.56
C TYR A 187 9.61 -1.20 -22.95
N THR A 188 10.01 -0.55 -21.86
CA THR A 188 9.15 0.41 -21.14
C THR A 188 8.76 1.60 -22.00
N LEU A 189 9.63 2.07 -22.90
CA LEU A 189 9.33 3.10 -23.90
C LEU A 189 8.46 2.58 -25.05
N ALA A 190 8.71 1.35 -25.51
CA ALA A 190 8.04 0.75 -26.65
C ALA A 190 6.59 0.33 -26.36
N VAL A 191 6.25 0.04 -25.10
CA VAL A 191 4.90 -0.38 -24.71
C VAL A 191 3.98 0.79 -24.32
N GLN A 192 4.50 2.02 -24.22
CA GLN A 192 3.69 3.19 -23.90
C GLN A 192 2.60 3.48 -24.94
N PRO A 193 1.52 4.21 -24.59
CA PRO A 193 0.42 4.52 -25.52
C PRO A 193 0.82 5.22 -26.82
N ARG A 194 1.96 5.91 -26.85
CA ARG A 194 2.54 6.56 -28.03
C ARG A 194 3.99 6.08 -28.21
N PRO A 195 4.17 4.87 -28.75
CA PRO A 195 5.50 4.30 -28.90
C PRO A 195 6.23 4.99 -30.06
N ASP A 196 7.54 5.11 -29.92
CA ASP A 196 8.40 5.50 -31.04
C ASP A 196 8.76 4.21 -31.80
N PRO A 197 8.46 4.10 -33.11
CA PRO A 197 8.81 2.94 -33.90
C PRO A 197 10.29 2.54 -33.81
N GLN A 198 11.18 3.53 -33.63
CA GLN A 198 12.60 3.27 -33.49
C GLN A 198 12.92 2.46 -32.23
N THR A 199 12.24 2.71 -31.11
CA THR A 199 12.46 1.97 -29.86
C THR A 199 12.14 0.48 -30.03
N ALA A 200 11.06 0.15 -30.75
CA ALA A 200 10.71 -1.25 -31.03
C ALA A 200 11.72 -1.91 -31.98
N ALA A 201 12.21 -1.17 -32.98
CA ALA A 201 13.25 -1.65 -33.90
C ALA A 201 14.59 -1.91 -33.18
N GLU A 202 14.96 -1.07 -32.21
CA GLU A 202 16.17 -1.29 -31.38
C GLU A 202 16.05 -2.54 -30.52
N LEU A 203 14.86 -2.82 -29.97
CA LEU A 203 14.61 -4.05 -29.21
C LEU A 203 14.64 -5.30 -30.11
N ASP A 204 14.10 -5.22 -31.33
CA ASP A 204 14.15 -6.30 -32.33
C ASP A 204 15.59 -6.56 -32.82
N LEU A 205 16.38 -5.50 -33.03
CA LEU A 205 17.81 -5.62 -33.34
C LEU A 205 18.57 -6.30 -32.20
N ALA A 206 18.30 -5.93 -30.94
CA ALA A 206 18.94 -6.56 -29.79
C ALA A 206 18.56 -8.05 -29.65
N ALA A 207 17.33 -8.42 -29.99
CA ALA A 207 16.87 -9.81 -29.99
C ALA A 207 17.48 -10.67 -31.12
N SER A 208 17.89 -10.05 -32.23
CA SER A 208 18.48 -10.73 -33.39
C SER A 208 20.00 -10.72 -33.41
N THR A 209 20.65 -9.89 -32.59
CA THR A 209 22.10 -9.84 -32.48
C THR A 209 22.59 -10.84 -31.44
N ASP A 210 23.64 -11.61 -31.75
CA ASP A 210 24.28 -12.58 -30.85
C ASP A 210 25.09 -11.86 -29.75
N ARG A 211 24.37 -11.34 -28.74
CA ARG A 211 24.92 -10.71 -27.53
C ARG A 211 24.48 -11.48 -26.30
N PRO A 212 25.20 -11.39 -25.17
CA PRO A 212 24.82 -12.10 -23.93
C PRO A 212 23.38 -11.85 -23.48
N GLU A 213 22.84 -10.66 -23.76
CA GLU A 213 21.48 -10.24 -23.40
C GLU A 213 20.40 -10.55 -24.46
N HIS A 214 20.71 -11.29 -25.53
CA HIS A 214 19.78 -11.52 -26.66
C HIS A 214 18.51 -12.26 -26.22
N GLU A 215 18.61 -13.21 -25.28
CA GLU A 215 17.47 -13.98 -24.78
C GLU A 215 16.49 -13.07 -24.02
N LEU A 216 17.02 -12.16 -23.20
CA LEU A 216 16.21 -11.15 -22.52
C LEU A 216 15.51 -10.23 -23.51
N ALA A 217 16.24 -9.75 -24.53
CA ALA A 217 15.66 -8.92 -25.58
C ALA A 217 14.53 -9.66 -26.31
N ALA A 218 14.71 -10.94 -26.62
CA ALA A 218 13.68 -11.77 -27.24
C ALA A 218 12.44 -11.93 -26.35
N MET A 219 12.60 -12.15 -25.04
CA MET A 219 11.48 -12.19 -24.09
C MET A 219 10.73 -10.85 -24.03
N LEU A 220 11.44 -9.72 -23.94
CA LEU A 220 10.80 -8.40 -23.89
C LEU A 220 10.09 -8.06 -25.20
N LEU A 221 10.64 -8.49 -26.34
CA LEU A 221 10.00 -8.36 -27.65
C LEU A 221 8.74 -9.23 -27.77
N GLU A 222 8.79 -10.47 -27.25
CA GLU A 222 7.62 -11.35 -27.12
C GLU A 222 6.53 -10.67 -26.29
N ALA A 223 6.89 -10.10 -25.14
CA ALA A 223 5.95 -9.35 -24.31
C ALA A 223 5.35 -8.17 -25.08
N LEU A 224 6.17 -7.38 -25.79
CA LEU A 224 5.69 -6.22 -26.54
C LEU A 224 4.60 -6.61 -27.57
N ARG A 225 4.79 -7.75 -28.26
CA ARG A 225 3.86 -8.29 -29.27
C ARG A 225 2.66 -9.01 -28.67
N GLY A 226 2.78 -9.52 -27.45
CA GLY A 226 1.75 -10.31 -26.78
C GLY A 226 0.58 -9.49 -26.20
N PRO A 227 -0.54 -10.16 -25.87
CA PRO A 227 -1.65 -9.55 -25.13
C PRO A 227 -1.26 -9.21 -23.69
N ARG A 228 -2.02 -8.33 -23.02
CA ARG A 228 -1.71 -7.82 -21.67
C ARG A 228 -1.49 -8.94 -20.63
N ALA A 229 -2.31 -9.98 -20.61
CA ALA A 229 -2.16 -11.07 -19.65
C ALA A 229 -0.82 -11.81 -19.82
N ALA A 230 -0.45 -12.13 -21.05
CA ALA A 230 0.82 -12.80 -21.36
C ALA A 230 2.04 -11.90 -21.03
N ARG A 231 1.92 -10.57 -21.20
CA ARG A 231 3.01 -9.63 -20.86
C ARG A 231 3.49 -9.82 -19.43
N LEU A 232 2.58 -9.89 -18.46
CA LEU A 232 2.93 -9.98 -17.04
C LEU A 232 3.74 -11.24 -16.75
N GLU A 233 3.29 -12.39 -17.25
CA GLU A 233 4.00 -13.66 -17.10
C GLU A 233 5.40 -13.63 -17.74
N ILE A 234 5.53 -12.98 -18.91
CA ILE A 234 6.82 -12.82 -19.59
C ILE A 234 7.75 -11.89 -18.81
N LEU A 235 7.24 -10.79 -18.24
CA LEU A 235 8.02 -9.89 -17.39
C LEU A 235 8.51 -10.59 -16.10
N ASP A 236 7.72 -11.51 -15.55
CA ASP A 236 8.15 -12.36 -14.43
C ASP A 236 9.26 -13.33 -14.83
N ARG A 237 9.18 -13.93 -16.03
CA ARG A 237 10.28 -14.74 -16.59
C ARG A 237 11.54 -13.90 -16.82
N ALA A 238 11.40 -12.70 -17.39
CA ALA A 238 12.51 -11.77 -17.61
C ALA A 238 13.17 -11.34 -16.29
N THR A 239 12.38 -11.17 -15.22
CA THR A 239 12.91 -10.86 -13.88
C THR A 239 13.74 -12.02 -13.33
N ARG A 240 13.26 -13.26 -13.47
CA ARG A 240 14.05 -14.46 -13.10
C ARG A 240 15.33 -14.58 -13.93
N TRP A 241 15.27 -14.26 -15.22
CA TRP A 241 16.46 -14.24 -16.07
C TRP A 241 17.51 -13.23 -15.56
N ASN A 242 17.08 -12.04 -15.11
CA ASN A 242 18.00 -11.07 -14.48
C ASN A 242 18.69 -11.66 -13.24
N HIS A 243 18.00 -12.48 -12.42
CA HIS A 243 18.60 -13.12 -11.25
C HIS A 243 19.73 -14.08 -11.62
N GLU A 244 19.64 -14.71 -12.78
CA GLU A 244 20.60 -15.73 -13.24
C GLU A 244 21.76 -15.15 -14.06
N HIS A 245 21.54 -14.03 -14.75
CA HIS A 245 22.47 -13.53 -15.79
C HIS A 245 23.08 -12.17 -15.49
N HIS A 246 22.38 -11.25 -14.80
CA HIS A 246 22.96 -9.96 -14.44
C HIS A 246 23.89 -10.10 -13.24
N ALA A 247 25.12 -9.57 -13.35
CA ALA A 247 26.21 -9.89 -12.42
C ALA A 247 25.90 -9.52 -10.96
N GLU A 248 25.34 -8.32 -10.71
CA GLU A 248 25.06 -7.88 -9.35
C GLU A 248 23.89 -8.61 -8.72
N THR A 249 22.81 -8.83 -9.47
CA THR A 249 21.63 -9.58 -8.98
C THR A 249 22.02 -11.03 -8.73
N ARG A 250 22.76 -11.66 -9.65
CA ARG A 250 23.25 -13.02 -9.47
C ARG A 250 24.07 -13.19 -8.20
N ALA A 251 24.93 -12.22 -7.86
CA ALA A 251 25.66 -12.24 -6.61
C ALA A 251 24.72 -12.26 -5.38
N LEU A 252 23.62 -11.50 -5.40
CA LEU A 252 22.62 -11.53 -4.32
C LEU A 252 21.94 -12.88 -4.14
N TRP A 253 21.70 -13.60 -5.25
CA TRP A 253 20.97 -14.87 -5.25
C TRP A 253 21.88 -16.09 -5.02
N GLN A 254 23.15 -16.01 -5.40
CA GLN A 254 24.13 -17.10 -5.25
C GLN A 254 24.81 -17.14 -3.88
N HIS A 255 24.95 -16.00 -3.21
CA HIS A 255 25.49 -15.99 -1.86
C HIS A 255 24.39 -16.35 -0.84
N PRO A 256 24.48 -17.50 -0.14
CA PRO A 256 23.76 -17.61 1.12
C PRO A 256 24.28 -16.49 2.01
N ALA A 257 23.36 -15.76 2.64
CA ALA A 257 23.73 -14.68 3.54
C ALA A 257 24.79 -15.18 4.54
N PRO A 258 25.83 -14.38 4.85
CA PRO A 258 26.85 -14.79 5.80
C PRO A 258 26.16 -15.17 7.12
N SER A 259 26.36 -16.42 7.51
CA SER A 259 25.91 -17.00 8.78
C SER A 259 26.55 -16.34 9.97
#